data_AF-A0A8J8FFV3-F1
#
_entry.id   AF-A0A8J8FFV3-F1
#
_cell.length_a   1.000
_cell.length_b   1.000
_cell.length_c   1.000
_cell.angle_alpha   90.00
_cell.angle_beta   90.00
_cell.angle_gamma   90.00
#
_symmetry.space_group_name_H-M   'P 1'
#
loop_
_entity.id
_entity.type
_entity.pdbx_description
1 polymer ?
#
loop_
_entity_poly.entity_id
_entity_poly.type
_entity_poly.pdbx_seq_one_letter_code
_entity_poly.pdbx_strand_id
1 'polypeptide(L)'
;MTQKKNLVEVLQSPFEQAFVKVYLYLVEKDRWKVFKKFRHKKELLQQLGLPQNNISHYINRTRNIPEHHNQKIIDVLVNEYGVSHKFLTTNTGRMFLEDPILVNETASAYSTLTEKEFIKLQKELTSVKDENDRLKELVETQRALIKQLHKGK
;
A
#
# COMPACT_ATOMS: atom_id res chain seq x y z
N MET A 1 -25.73 -13.38 39.70
CA MET A 1 -24.53 -14.23 39.56
C MET A 1 -24.20 -14.37 38.09
N THR A 2 -23.32 -13.53 37.56
CA THR A 2 -22.98 -13.54 36.13
C THR A 2 -21.85 -14.54 35.93
N GLN A 3 -22.16 -15.69 35.31
CA GLN A 3 -21.15 -16.69 34.94
C GLN A 3 -20.14 -16.02 34.00
N LYS A 4 -18.90 -15.81 34.47
CA LYS A 4 -17.74 -15.54 33.62
C LYS A 4 -17.55 -16.78 32.76
N LYS A 5 -18.09 -16.77 31.54
CA LYS A 5 -17.71 -17.75 30.52
C LYS A 5 -16.20 -17.59 30.33
N ASN A 6 -15.44 -18.63 30.69
CA ASN A 6 -14.04 -18.75 30.30
C ASN A 6 -14.02 -18.84 28.77
N LEU A 7 -13.90 -17.69 28.12
CA LEU A 7 -13.65 -17.60 26.69
C LEU A 7 -12.21 -18.04 26.51
N VAL A 8 -12.02 -19.25 25.97
CA VAL A 8 -10.71 -19.74 25.58
C VAL A 8 -10.24 -18.87 24.42
N GLU A 9 -9.22 -18.05 24.65
CA GLU A 9 -8.60 -17.25 23.60
C GLU A 9 -7.86 -18.18 22.63
N VAL A 10 -8.13 -18.04 21.34
CA VAL A 10 -7.41 -18.76 20.29
C VAL A 10 -6.15 -18.00 19.89
N LEU A 11 -5.10 -18.74 19.56
CA LEU A 11 -3.88 -18.15 19.01
C LEU A 11 -4.18 -17.59 17.62
N GLN A 12 -3.96 -16.29 17.46
CA GLN A 12 -4.11 -15.60 16.19
C GLN A 12 -2.79 -15.57 15.43
N SER A 13 -2.87 -15.85 14.13
CA SER A 13 -1.79 -15.62 13.17
C SER A 13 -1.39 -14.13 13.12
N PRO A 14 -0.18 -13.81 12.64
CA PRO A 14 0.22 -12.43 12.41
C PRO A 14 -0.78 -11.67 11.53
N PHE A 15 -1.34 -12.35 10.51
CA PHE A 15 -2.36 -11.78 9.64
C PHE A 15 -3.61 -11.34 10.39
N GLU A 16 -4.17 -12.21 11.23
CA GLU A 16 -5.39 -11.88 11.97
C GLU A 16 -5.17 -10.73 12.95
N GLN A 17 -4.01 -10.70 13.60
CA GLN A 17 -3.65 -9.60 14.48
C GLN A 17 -3.52 -8.28 13.71
N ALA A 18 -2.90 -8.31 12.54
CA ALA A 18 -2.77 -7.13 11.68
C ALA A 18 -4.12 -6.67 11.15
N PHE A 19 -4.96 -7.60 10.69
CA PHE A 19 -6.32 -7.34 10.24
C PHE A 19 -7.16 -6.65 11.32
N VAL A 20 -7.17 -7.18 12.55
CA VAL A 20 -7.94 -6.60 13.66
C VAL A 20 -7.50 -5.16 13.92
N LYS A 21 -6.19 -4.88 13.92
CA LYS A 21 -5.66 -3.51 14.10
C LYS A 21 -6.14 -2.58 12.99
N VAL A 22 -6.07 -3.01 11.73
CA VAL A 22 -6.52 -2.21 10.57
C VAL A 22 -8.03 -1.97 10.65
N TYR A 23 -8.81 -3.02 10.91
CA TYR A 23 -10.26 -2.91 11.02
C TYR A 23 -10.67 -1.95 12.14
N LEU A 24 -10.08 -2.05 13.33
CA LEU A 24 -10.33 -1.13 14.44
C LEU A 24 -9.94 0.30 14.06
N TYR A 25 -8.77 0.51 13.45
CA TYR A 25 -8.36 1.83 12.98
C TYR A 25 -9.38 2.44 12.00
N LEU A 26 -9.79 1.70 10.98
CA LEU A 26 -10.73 2.16 9.97
C LEU A 26 -12.09 2.53 10.58
N VAL A 27 -12.53 1.76 11.57
CA VAL A 27 -13.82 1.94 12.24
C VAL A 27 -13.78 3.08 13.25
N GLU A 28 -12.81 3.07 14.18
CA GLU A 28 -12.72 4.04 15.28
C GLU A 28 -12.40 5.44 14.79
N LYS A 29 -11.64 5.57 13.70
CA LYS A 29 -11.30 6.86 13.09
C LYS A 29 -12.27 7.26 11.98
N ASP A 30 -13.38 6.54 11.82
CA ASP A 30 -14.39 6.77 10.77
C ASP A 30 -13.80 6.80 9.34
N ARG A 31 -12.61 6.21 9.16
CA ARG A 31 -11.86 6.19 7.90
C ARG A 31 -12.38 5.17 6.90
N TRP A 32 -13.26 4.27 7.32
CA TRP A 32 -14.01 3.41 6.42
C TRP A 32 -14.83 4.19 5.38
N LYS A 33 -15.15 5.48 5.67
CA LYS A 33 -15.86 6.38 4.74
C LYS A 33 -14.98 7.05 3.70
N VAL A 34 -13.65 6.95 3.80
CA VAL A 34 -12.71 7.73 2.96
C VAL A 34 -12.98 7.53 1.47
N PHE A 35 -13.42 6.34 1.06
CA PHE A 35 -13.70 6.05 -0.34
C PHE A 35 -15.09 6.45 -0.84
N LYS A 36 -15.96 7.06 -0.01
CA LYS A 36 -17.36 7.47 -0.31
C LYS A 36 -18.24 6.39 -0.98
N LYS A 37 -17.73 5.18 -1.21
CA LYS A 37 -18.43 4.04 -1.81
C LYS A 37 -19.40 3.38 -0.82
N PHE A 38 -19.20 3.57 0.49
CA PHE A 38 -19.98 2.88 1.53
C PHE A 38 -20.81 3.86 2.35
N ARG A 39 -22.09 3.51 2.53
CA ARG A 39 -23.03 4.22 3.40
C ARG A 39 -22.98 3.67 4.82
N HIS A 40 -22.54 2.43 5.00
CA HIS A 40 -22.59 1.74 6.28
C HIS A 40 -21.34 0.89 6.55
N LYS A 41 -20.84 0.89 7.80
CA LYS A 41 -19.75 0.02 8.29
C LYS A 41 -19.93 -1.46 7.94
N LYS A 42 -21.18 -1.89 7.88
CA LYS A 42 -21.60 -3.26 7.56
C LYS A 42 -21.18 -3.69 6.14
N GLU A 43 -21.00 -2.73 5.23
CA GLU A 43 -20.60 -2.94 3.84
C GLU A 43 -19.09 -3.22 3.72
N LEU A 44 -18.26 -2.66 4.61
CA LEU A 44 -16.83 -2.99 4.70
C LEU A 44 -16.61 -4.49 4.91
N LEU A 45 -17.34 -5.09 5.86
CA LEU A 45 -17.24 -6.54 6.12
C LEU A 45 -17.72 -7.38 4.94
N GLN A 46 -18.74 -6.92 4.21
CA GLN A 46 -19.23 -7.59 3.01
C GLN A 46 -18.18 -7.57 1.89
N GLN A 47 -17.49 -6.44 1.68
CA GLN A 47 -16.38 -6.36 0.73
C GLN A 47 -15.26 -7.33 1.08
N LEU A 48 -14.90 -7.39 2.35
CA LEU A 48 -13.90 -8.32 2.87
C LEU A 48 -14.35 -9.79 2.80
N GLY A 49 -15.61 -10.04 2.45
CA GLY A 49 -16.20 -11.38 2.38
C GLY A 49 -16.45 -12.01 3.76
N LEU A 50 -16.45 -11.22 4.82
CA LEU A 50 -16.59 -11.69 6.19
C LEU A 50 -18.04 -11.57 6.69
N PRO A 51 -18.58 -12.60 7.35
CA PRO A 51 -19.88 -12.51 8.02
C PRO A 51 -19.85 -11.49 9.16
N GLN A 52 -20.86 -10.61 9.21
CA GLN A 52 -20.91 -9.53 10.22
C GLN A 52 -20.99 -10.04 11.66
N ASN A 53 -21.67 -11.15 11.89
CA ASN A 53 -21.77 -11.80 13.19
C ASN A 53 -20.42 -12.34 13.71
N ASN A 54 -19.43 -12.53 12.83
CA ASN A 54 -18.14 -13.08 13.22
C ASN A 54 -17.11 -12.02 13.64
N ILE A 55 -17.33 -10.73 13.35
CA ILE A 55 -16.30 -9.72 13.59
C ILE A 55 -15.94 -9.57 15.07
N SER A 56 -16.92 -9.64 15.97
CA SER A 56 -16.69 -9.60 17.41
C SER A 56 -15.89 -10.81 17.88
N HIS A 57 -16.05 -11.97 17.24
CA HIS A 57 -15.27 -13.15 17.55
C HIS A 57 -13.80 -13.02 17.13
N TYR A 58 -13.54 -12.36 16.00
CA TYR A 58 -12.16 -12.08 15.54
C TYR A 58 -11.47 -11.03 16.43
N ILE A 59 -12.19 -9.98 16.83
CA ILE A 59 -11.65 -8.94 17.73
C ILE A 59 -11.35 -9.53 19.11
N ASN A 60 -12.26 -10.32 19.67
CA ASN A 60 -12.13 -10.90 21.00
C ASN A 60 -11.29 -12.19 21.03
N ARG A 61 -10.66 -12.56 19.92
CA ARG A 61 -9.82 -13.78 19.80
C ARG A 61 -10.55 -15.05 20.22
N THR A 62 -11.84 -15.16 19.93
CA THR A 62 -12.62 -16.37 20.23
C THR A 62 -12.78 -17.25 18.98
N ARG A 63 -12.35 -16.76 17.82
CA ARG A 63 -12.41 -17.46 16.53
C ARG A 63 -11.31 -16.92 15.61
N ASN A 64 -10.78 -17.80 14.77
CA ASN A 64 -9.85 -17.45 13.70
C ASN A 64 -10.60 -17.20 12.36
N ILE A 65 -10.03 -16.33 11.53
CA ILE A 65 -10.50 -16.06 10.18
C ILE A 65 -10.16 -17.26 9.30
N PRO A 66 -11.12 -17.84 8.58
CA PRO A 66 -10.82 -18.92 7.64
C PRO A 66 -9.84 -18.46 6.55
N GLU A 67 -8.80 -19.24 6.29
CA GLU A 67 -7.69 -18.85 5.40
C GLU A 67 -8.12 -18.46 3.99
N HIS A 68 -9.21 -19.05 3.46
CA HIS A 68 -9.73 -18.72 2.14
C HIS A 68 -10.24 -17.27 2.01
N HIS A 69 -10.45 -16.56 3.12
CA HIS A 69 -10.76 -15.13 3.10
C HIS A 69 -9.52 -14.23 3.07
N ASN A 70 -8.34 -14.75 3.43
CA ASN A 70 -7.16 -13.93 3.67
C ASN A 70 -6.75 -13.14 2.42
N GLN A 71 -6.71 -13.79 1.25
CA GLN A 71 -6.31 -13.12 0.01
C GLN A 71 -7.27 -11.98 -0.34
N LYS A 72 -8.59 -12.22 -0.26
CA LYS A 72 -9.59 -11.20 -0.55
C LYS A 72 -9.49 -10.01 0.41
N ILE A 73 -9.26 -10.28 1.70
CA ILE A 73 -9.05 -9.23 2.71
C ILE A 73 -7.81 -8.41 2.38
N ILE A 74 -6.71 -9.06 2.02
CA ILE A 74 -5.46 -8.40 1.63
C ILE A 74 -5.72 -7.50 0.42
N ASP A 75 -6.32 -8.04 -0.64
CA ASP A 75 -6.57 -7.29 -1.88
C ASP A 75 -7.40 -6.03 -1.62
N VAL A 76 -8.48 -6.14 -0.85
CA VAL A 76 -9.32 -4.98 -0.50
C VAL A 76 -8.56 -3.97 0.35
N LEU A 77 -7.89 -4.41 1.41
CA LEU A 77 -7.21 -3.48 2.33
C LEU A 77 -5.99 -2.80 1.69
N VAL A 78 -5.24 -3.51 0.85
CA VAL A 78 -4.09 -2.96 0.14
C VAL A 78 -4.55 -2.00 -0.96
N ASN A 79 -5.43 -2.46 -1.86
CA ASN A 79 -5.79 -1.68 -3.05
C ASN A 79 -6.75 -0.53 -2.73
N GLU A 80 -7.72 -0.77 -1.85
CA GLU A 80 -8.68 0.26 -1.51
C GLU A 80 -8.17 1.12 -0.36
N TYR A 81 -7.59 0.57 0.71
CA TYR A 81 -7.27 1.35 1.91
C TYR A 81 -5.79 1.73 2.07
N GLY A 82 -4.94 1.43 1.09
CA GLY A 82 -3.51 1.76 1.13
C GLY A 82 -2.77 1.07 2.27
N VAL A 83 -3.28 -0.06 2.74
CA VAL A 83 -2.67 -0.83 3.82
C VAL A 83 -1.43 -1.53 3.27
N SER A 84 -0.36 -1.56 4.05
CA SER A 84 0.87 -2.26 3.66
C SER A 84 0.65 -3.77 3.63
N HIS A 85 0.91 -4.39 2.47
CA HIS A 85 0.90 -5.85 2.34
C HIS A 85 1.83 -6.52 3.36
N LYS A 86 3.02 -5.95 3.57
CA LYS A 86 3.99 -6.45 4.57
C LYS A 86 3.39 -6.41 5.97
N PHE A 87 2.72 -5.31 6.34
CA PHE A 87 2.07 -5.22 7.65
C PHE A 87 0.98 -6.28 7.82
N LEU A 88 0.17 -6.51 6.79
CA LEU A 88 -0.87 -7.55 6.83
C LEU A 88 -0.29 -8.96 6.94
N THR A 89 0.87 -9.26 6.37
CA THR A 89 1.44 -10.62 6.45
C THR A 89 2.28 -10.85 7.69
N THR A 90 3.01 -9.84 8.17
CA THR A 90 3.98 -10.00 9.28
C THR A 90 3.56 -9.32 10.58
N ASN A 91 2.49 -8.52 10.60
CA ASN A 91 2.09 -7.67 11.72
C ASN A 91 3.21 -6.70 12.20
N THR A 92 4.16 -6.39 11.32
CA THR A 92 5.31 -5.53 11.61
C THR A 92 5.51 -4.47 10.54
N GLY A 93 6.16 -3.37 10.90
CA GLY A 93 6.37 -2.23 10.01
C GLY A 93 5.19 -1.26 10.00
N ARG A 94 5.11 -0.43 8.95
CA ARG A 94 4.10 0.62 8.80
C ARG A 94 2.75 0.01 8.38
N MET A 95 1.68 0.36 9.09
CA MET A 95 0.32 -0.12 8.81
C MET A 95 -0.21 0.39 7.46
N PHE A 96 0.00 1.67 7.17
CA PHE A 96 -0.36 2.30 5.91
C PHE A 96 0.90 2.68 5.15
N LEU A 97 0.83 2.59 3.82
CA LEU A 97 1.82 3.20 2.96
C LEU A 97 1.69 4.73 3.10
N GLU A 98 2.81 5.46 3.10
CA GLU A 98 2.76 6.92 3.21
C GLU A 98 1.98 7.49 1.99
N ASP A 99 1.05 8.40 2.29
CA ASP A 99 0.02 9.03 1.44
C ASP A 99 -1.17 8.18 0.97
N PRO A 100 -2.25 8.14 1.79
CA PRO A 100 -3.56 7.57 1.41
C PRO A 100 -4.36 8.43 0.41
N ILE A 101 -3.80 9.55 -0.11
CA ILE A 101 -4.56 10.56 -0.86
C ILE A 101 -4.34 10.46 -2.39
N LEU A 102 -3.31 9.76 -2.89
CA LEU A 102 -2.93 9.83 -4.32
C LEU A 102 -2.83 8.49 -5.07
N VAL A 103 -3.49 7.42 -4.60
CA VAL A 103 -3.49 6.15 -5.37
C VAL A 103 -4.61 6.10 -6.41
N ASN A 104 -5.60 7.01 -6.36
CA ASN A 104 -6.63 7.09 -7.40
C ASN A 104 -6.16 7.83 -8.68
N GLU A 105 -5.07 8.60 -8.62
CA GLU A 105 -4.46 9.17 -9.84
C GLU A 105 -3.37 8.25 -10.41
N THR A 106 -2.64 7.53 -9.58
CA THR A 106 -1.57 6.64 -10.09
C THR A 106 -2.12 5.30 -10.60
N ALA A 107 -3.07 4.65 -9.92
CA ALA A 107 -3.66 3.41 -10.45
C ALA A 107 -4.49 3.66 -11.72
N SER A 108 -5.15 4.83 -11.83
CA SER A 108 -5.84 5.23 -13.06
C SER A 108 -4.85 5.56 -14.18
N ALA A 109 -3.74 6.26 -13.92
CA ALA A 109 -2.73 6.55 -14.93
C ALA A 109 -2.04 5.29 -15.47
N TYR A 110 -1.82 4.27 -14.64
CA TYR A 110 -1.24 2.99 -15.08
C TYR A 110 -2.24 2.02 -15.72
N SER A 111 -3.55 2.21 -15.52
CA SER A 111 -4.59 1.38 -16.16
C SER A 111 -4.86 1.73 -17.64
N THR A 112 -4.44 2.92 -18.08
CA THR A 112 -4.62 3.40 -19.46
C THR A 112 -3.32 3.56 -20.24
N LEU A 113 -2.17 3.21 -19.67
CA LEU A 113 -0.89 3.22 -20.37
C LEU A 113 -0.89 2.09 -21.40
N THR A 114 -1.24 2.43 -22.64
CA THR A 114 -1.16 1.50 -23.76
C THR A 114 0.30 1.12 -24.00
N GLU A 115 0.54 -0.08 -24.54
CA GLU A 115 1.90 -0.54 -24.89
C GLU A 115 2.65 0.49 -25.76
N LYS A 116 1.92 1.24 -26.60
CA LYS A 116 2.46 2.33 -27.42
C LYS A 116 3.01 3.50 -26.62
N GLU A 117 2.32 3.90 -25.55
CA GLU A 117 2.76 4.99 -24.67
C GLU A 117 3.96 4.57 -23.82
N PHE A 118 3.99 3.30 -23.37
CA PHE A 118 5.15 2.75 -22.68
C PHE A 118 6.40 2.74 -23.56
N ILE A 119 6.26 2.29 -24.82
CA ILE A 119 7.36 2.31 -25.81
C ILE A 119 7.82 3.75 -26.08
N LYS A 120 6.89 4.71 -26.16
CA LYS A 120 7.22 6.13 -26.38
C LYS A 120 8.05 6.68 -25.21
N LEU A 121 7.61 6.44 -23.98
CA LEU A 121 8.32 6.87 -22.78
C LEU A 121 9.70 6.21 -22.64
N GLN A 122 9.84 4.94 -23.03
CA GLN A 122 11.15 4.29 -23.06
C GLN A 122 12.10 4.97 -24.04
N LYS A 123 11.63 5.35 -25.23
CA LYS A 123 12.46 6.06 -26.22
C LYS A 123 12.87 7.45 -25.72
N GLU A 124 11.94 8.20 -25.14
CA GLU A 124 12.23 9.51 -24.55
C GLU A 124 13.24 9.39 -23.41
N LEU A 125 13.09 8.40 -22.53
CA LEU A 125 14.02 8.15 -21.44
C LEU A 125 15.44 7.82 -21.93
N THR A 126 15.57 7.01 -22.98
CA THR A 126 16.88 6.71 -23.59
C THR A 126 17.49 7.96 -24.21
N SER A 127 16.71 8.76 -24.95
CA SER A 127 17.19 10.02 -25.54
C SER A 127 17.70 11.00 -24.49
N VAL A 128 17.00 11.11 -23.35
CA VAL A 128 17.42 12.00 -22.25
C VAL A 128 18.69 11.48 -21.58
N LYS A 129 18.87 10.16 -21.46
CA LYS A 129 20.12 9.57 -20.94
C LYS A 129 21.30 9.89 -21.84
N ASP A 130 21.15 9.69 -23.16
CA ASP A 130 22.21 9.95 -24.13
C ASP A 130 22.64 11.43 -24.10
N GLU A 131 21.69 12.36 -24.00
CA GLU A 131 22.00 13.78 -23.90
C GLU A 131 22.69 14.14 -22.58
N ASN A 132 22.26 13.53 -21.48
CA ASN A 132 22.90 13.76 -20.18
C ASN A 132 24.36 13.27 -20.18
N ASP A 133 24.65 12.14 -20.82
CA ASP A 133 26.01 11.64 -20.92
C ASP A 133 26.90 12.51 -21.82
N ARG A 134 26.35 13.05 -22.92
CA ARG A 134 27.04 14.07 -23.73
C ARG A 134 27.35 15.35 -22.94
N LEU A 135 26.39 15.84 -22.16
CA LEU A 135 26.60 17.04 -21.34
C LEU A 135 27.65 16.81 -20.26
N LYS A 136 27.72 15.62 -19.66
CA LYS A 136 28.79 15.28 -18.71
C LYS A 136 30.16 15.33 -19.37
N GLU A 137 30.31 14.73 -20.55
CA GLU A 137 31.57 14.73 -21.30
C GLU A 137 31.99 16.17 -21.67
N LEU A 138 31.03 17.02 -22.08
CA LEU A 138 31.28 18.43 -22.36
C LEU A 138 31.78 19.17 -21.10
N VAL A 139 31.13 18.96 -19.96
CA VAL A 139 31.51 19.58 -18.68
C VAL A 139 32.91 19.12 -18.24
N GLU A 140 33.24 17.85 -18.41
CA GLU A 140 34.57 17.32 -18.08
C GLU A 140 35.65 17.93 -18.99
N THR A 141 35.36 18.06 -20.29
CA THR A 141 36.25 18.68 -21.28
C THR A 141 36.50 20.15 -20.94
N GLN A 142 35.45 20.90 -20.60
CA GLN A 142 35.57 22.30 -20.17
C GLN A 142 36.38 22.43 -18.87
N ARG A 143 36.15 21.55 -17.89
CA ARG A 143 36.94 21.53 -16.64
C ARG A 143 38.42 21.25 -16.90
N ALA A 144 38.74 20.35 -17.84
CA ALA A 144 40.11 20.06 -18.23
C ALA A 144 40.78 21.27 -18.90
N LEU A 145 40.08 21.95 -19.82
CA LEU A 145 40.57 23.15 -20.50
C LEU A 145 40.84 24.30 -19.52
N ILE A 146 39.91 24.54 -18.59
CA ILE A 146 40.07 25.54 -17.53
C ILE A 146 41.31 25.24 -16.68
N LYS A 147 41.53 23.97 -16.29
CA LYS A 147 42.72 23.56 -15.53
C LYS A 147 44.02 23.81 -16.30
N GLN A 148 44.03 23.63 -17.63
CA GLN A 148 45.21 23.90 -18.45
C GLN A 148 45.50 25.41 -18.54
N LEU A 149 44.47 26.24 -18.72
CA LEU A 149 44.60 27.70 -18.77
C LEU A 149 45.12 28.31 -17.45
N HIS A 150 44.79 27.70 -16.31
CA HIS A 150 45.27 28.15 -14.99
C HIS A 150 46.67 27.63 -14.62
N LYS A 151 47.22 26.65 -15.35
CA LYS A 151 48.60 26.14 -15.16
C LYS A 151 49.65 26.91 -15.99
N GLY A 152 49.21 27.75 -16.94
CA GLY A 152 50.07 28.54 -17.82
C GLY A 152 50.28 30.00 -17.38
N LYS A 153 49.99 30.33 -16.12
CA LYS A 153 50.28 31.62 -15.50
C LYS A 153 51.26 31.44 -14.34
#